data_AF-A0A5C7UNY9-F1
#
_entry.id   AF-A0A5C7UNY9-F1
#
_cell.length_a   1.000
_cell.length_b   1.000
_cell.length_c   1.000
_cell.angle_alpha   90.00
_cell.angle_beta   90.00
_cell.angle_gamma   90.00
#
_symmetry.space_group_name_H-M   'P 1'
#
loop_
_entity.id
_entity.type
_entity.pdbx_description
1 polymer ?
#
loop_
_entity_poly.entity_id
_entity_poly.type
_entity_poly.pdbx_seq_one_letter_code
_entity_poly.pdbx_strand_id
1 'polypeptide(L)'
;CYGDQAAYILLDGSSVSFTVSQGVITVINRKIDVGLGVSVNHDGLNDCLVIRNIERYPDNRVDIVDRQGVTVYSTRIYDNVDRVFCGISNVGSSAYRLPSGPYYYVVRLIDKTQDSNNTREEKFYSSFECKAPE
;
A
#
# COMPACT_ATOMS: atom_id res chain seq x y z
N CYS A 1 9.72 25.04 0.29
CA CYS A 1 8.74 25.15 -0.79
C CYS A 1 9.02 24.05 -1.80
N TYR A 2 8.19 23.00 -1.85
CA TYR A 2 8.27 22.02 -2.93
C TYR A 2 7.77 22.73 -4.18
N GLY A 3 8.69 23.11 -5.08
CA GLY A 3 8.32 23.71 -6.36
C GLY A 3 7.74 22.63 -7.26
N ASP A 4 6.65 22.93 -7.95
CA ASP A 4 6.04 22.02 -8.90
C ASP A 4 7.09 21.59 -9.94
N GLN A 5 7.34 20.28 -10.04
CA GLN A 5 8.21 19.71 -11.07
C GLN A 5 7.35 19.36 -12.27
N ALA A 6 7.67 19.93 -13.44
CA ALA A 6 6.93 19.64 -14.67
C ALA A 6 7.09 18.16 -15.04
N ALA A 7 5.97 17.47 -15.28
CA ALA A 7 5.95 16.15 -15.90
C ALA A 7 5.80 16.32 -17.41
N TYR A 8 6.56 15.54 -18.18
CA TYR A 8 6.50 15.55 -19.65
C TYR A 8 5.96 14.21 -20.15
N ILE A 9 5.02 14.27 -21.08
CA ILE A 9 4.64 13.13 -21.91
C ILE A 9 5.38 13.30 -23.22
N LEU A 10 6.39 12.47 -23.45
CA LEU A 10 7.13 12.44 -24.71
C LEU A 10 6.47 11.40 -25.63
N LEU A 11 6.01 11.85 -26.79
CA LEU A 11 5.55 10.97 -27.87
C LEU A 11 6.56 11.08 -29.00
N ASP A 12 7.37 10.04 -29.20
CA ASP A 12 8.40 9.97 -30.25
C ASP A 12 8.03 8.90 -31.29
N GLY A 13 8.09 9.25 -32.58
CA GLY A 13 7.73 8.38 -33.69
C GLY A 13 7.38 9.12 -34.98
N SER A 14 7.48 8.41 -36.10
CA SER A 14 7.04 8.90 -37.42
C SER A 14 5.74 8.19 -37.81
N SER A 15 4.67 8.95 -38.00
CA SER A 15 3.40 8.47 -38.53
C SER A 15 2.80 9.48 -39.49
N VAL A 16 2.04 8.99 -40.47
CA VAL A 16 1.20 9.82 -41.36
C VAL A 16 -0.07 10.34 -40.67
N SER A 17 -0.53 9.66 -39.61
CA SER A 17 -1.61 10.14 -38.74
C SER A 17 -1.58 9.44 -37.37
N PHE A 18 -1.97 10.16 -36.32
CA PHE A 18 -2.23 9.59 -35.01
C PHE A 18 -3.48 10.24 -34.40
N THR A 19 -4.14 9.53 -33.50
CA THR A 19 -5.29 10.07 -32.75
C THR A 19 -5.08 9.76 -31.29
N VAL A 20 -5.10 10.78 -30.45
CA VAL A 20 -5.13 10.63 -29.00
C VAL A 20 -6.57 10.81 -28.56
N SER A 21 -7.20 9.73 -28.10
CA SER A 21 -8.49 9.81 -27.42
C SER A 21 -8.32 10.47 -26.06
N GLN A 22 -9.33 11.22 -25.61
CA GLN A 22 -9.32 11.82 -24.28
C GLN A 22 -9.23 10.72 -23.21
N GLY A 23 -8.23 10.82 -22.36
CA GLY A 23 -8.02 9.97 -21.20
C GLY A 23 -7.53 10.79 -20.00
N VAL A 24 -7.65 10.25 -18.80
CA VAL A 24 -7.14 10.89 -17.59
C VAL A 24 -5.76 10.29 -17.26
N ILE A 25 -4.76 11.15 -17.19
CA ILE A 25 -3.41 10.78 -16.71
C ILE A 25 -3.27 11.30 -15.29
N THR A 26 -3.25 10.38 -14.34
CA THR A 26 -3.07 10.72 -12.92
C THR A 26 -1.59 10.61 -12.57
N VAL A 27 -0.92 11.75 -12.38
CA VAL A 27 0.41 11.79 -11.77
C VAL A 27 0.22 11.74 -10.25
N ILE A 28 0.37 10.53 -9.69
CA ILE A 28 0.34 10.34 -8.24
C ILE A 28 1.76 10.46 -7.69
N ASN A 29 2.08 11.62 -7.08
CA ASN A 29 3.30 11.76 -6.27
C ASN A 29 3.12 11.08 -4.91
N ARG A 30 2.93 9.76 -4.92
CA ARG A 30 2.76 8.94 -3.72
C ARG A 30 3.98 8.05 -3.53
N LYS A 31 4.60 8.09 -2.34
CA LYS A 31 5.71 7.21 -1.98
C LYS A 31 5.30 5.74 -2.01
N ILE A 32 4.10 5.46 -1.50
CA ILE A 32 3.49 4.13 -1.47
C ILE A 32 2.04 4.21 -1.94
N ASP A 33 1.54 3.09 -2.47
CA ASP A 33 0.14 2.94 -2.87
C ASP A 33 -0.41 1.65 -2.28
N VAL A 34 -1.47 1.75 -1.47
CA VAL A 34 -2.03 0.64 -0.70
C VAL A 34 -3.30 0.15 -1.37
N GLY A 35 -3.45 -1.16 -1.52
CA GLY A 35 -4.66 -1.79 -2.03
C GLY A 35 -5.92 -1.39 -1.25
N LEU A 36 -7.03 -1.22 -1.96
CA LEU A 36 -8.28 -0.73 -1.39
C LEU A 36 -9.11 -1.82 -0.66
N GLY A 37 -8.73 -3.08 -0.80
CA GLY A 37 -9.43 -4.17 -0.13
C GLY A 37 -8.64 -5.47 -0.12
N VAL A 38 -9.09 -6.36 0.76
CA VAL A 38 -8.62 -7.74 0.91
C VAL A 38 -9.83 -8.66 0.82
N SER A 39 -9.78 -9.67 -0.04
CA SER A 39 -10.82 -10.67 -0.24
C SER A 39 -10.22 -12.04 -0.04
N VAL A 40 -10.44 -12.67 1.12
CA VAL A 40 -9.71 -13.89 1.49
C VAL A 40 -10.43 -15.16 1.00
N ASN A 41 -10.83 -15.15 -0.27
CA ASN A 41 -11.56 -16.22 -0.97
C ASN A 41 -10.63 -17.14 -1.79
N HIS A 42 -9.33 -16.88 -1.80
CA HIS A 42 -8.30 -17.68 -2.48
C HIS A 42 -8.52 -17.78 -4.00
N ASP A 43 -9.07 -16.72 -4.61
CA ASP A 43 -9.22 -16.63 -6.07
C ASP A 43 -7.97 -16.02 -6.75
N GLY A 44 -6.96 -15.65 -5.96
CA GLY A 44 -5.72 -15.00 -6.40
C GLY A 44 -5.83 -13.48 -6.55
N LEU A 45 -7.01 -12.89 -6.29
CA LEU A 45 -7.28 -11.47 -6.48
C LEU A 45 -7.54 -10.77 -5.14
N ASN A 46 -6.58 -9.95 -4.73
CA ASN A 46 -6.63 -9.21 -3.46
C ASN A 46 -6.75 -10.12 -2.22
N ASP A 47 -6.23 -11.35 -2.27
CA ASP A 47 -6.19 -12.24 -1.09
C ASP A 47 -5.37 -11.66 0.07
N CYS A 48 -4.45 -10.74 -0.24
CA CYS A 48 -3.62 -10.05 0.73
C CYS A 48 -3.53 -8.55 0.42
N LEU A 49 -3.22 -7.75 1.44
CA LEU A 49 -3.07 -6.31 1.33
C LEU A 49 -1.72 -5.98 0.67
N VAL A 50 -1.75 -5.67 -0.62
CA VAL A 50 -0.56 -5.26 -1.35
C VAL A 50 -0.28 -3.78 -1.10
N ILE A 51 0.97 -3.46 -0.76
CA ILE A 51 1.48 -2.08 -0.66
C ILE A 51 2.57 -1.88 -1.71
N ARG A 52 2.26 -1.16 -2.78
CA ARG A 52 3.21 -0.88 -3.87
C ARG A 52 4.34 0.03 -3.37
N ASN A 53 5.55 -0.24 -3.85
CA ASN A 53 6.79 0.46 -3.52
C ASN A 53 7.29 0.28 -2.09
N ILE A 54 6.68 -0.58 -1.26
CA ILE A 54 7.09 -0.74 0.14
C ILE A 54 8.50 -1.34 0.28
N GLU A 55 8.91 -2.15 -0.68
CA GLU A 55 10.24 -2.76 -0.77
C GLU A 55 11.39 -1.75 -0.92
N ARG A 56 11.09 -0.51 -1.34
CA ARG A 56 12.07 0.58 -1.37
C ARG A 56 12.42 1.11 0.02
N TYR A 57 11.64 0.73 1.03
CA TYR A 57 11.73 1.22 2.40
C TYR A 57 11.96 0.02 3.35
N PRO A 58 13.20 -0.49 3.49
CA PRO A 58 13.47 -1.66 4.35
C PRO A 58 13.18 -1.39 5.83
N ASP A 59 13.32 -0.14 6.26
CA ASP A 59 12.94 0.34 7.59
C ASP A 59 11.45 0.75 7.62
N ASN A 60 10.55 -0.17 7.25
CA ASN A 60 9.11 0.05 7.31
C ASN A 60 8.45 -0.70 8.47
N ARG A 61 7.27 -0.23 8.89
CA ARG A 61 6.38 -0.94 9.83
C ARG A 61 4.93 -0.73 9.45
N VAL A 62 4.19 -1.82 9.30
CA VAL A 62 2.75 -1.81 9.01
C VAL A 62 2.01 -2.33 10.23
N ASP A 63 1.04 -1.54 10.71
CA ASP A 63 0.01 -2.00 11.65
C ASP A 63 -1.35 -1.99 10.96
N ILE A 64 -2.18 -2.99 11.23
CA ILE A 64 -3.59 -3.06 10.86
C ILE A 64 -4.42 -3.03 12.12
N VAL A 65 -5.48 -2.22 12.09
CA VAL A 65 -6.32 -1.88 13.22
C VAL A 65 -7.77 -2.12 12.85
N ASP A 66 -8.53 -2.73 13.76
CA ASP A 66 -9.98 -2.89 13.59
C ASP A 66 -10.73 -1.56 13.80
N ARG A 67 -12.05 -1.58 13.60
CA ARG A 67 -12.91 -0.40 13.78
C ARG A 67 -12.97 0.13 15.22
N GLN A 68 -12.55 -0.66 16.20
CA GLN A 68 -12.50 -0.28 17.62
C GLN A 68 -11.14 0.29 18.02
N GLY A 69 -10.17 0.37 17.09
CA GLY A 69 -8.84 0.87 17.38
C GLY A 69 -7.88 -0.20 17.92
N VAL A 70 -8.27 -1.48 17.92
CA VAL A 70 -7.41 -2.59 18.37
C VAL A 70 -6.50 -3.04 17.23
N THR A 71 -5.20 -3.10 17.50
CA THR A 71 -4.24 -3.63 16.52
C THR A 71 -4.43 -5.14 16.38
N VAL A 72 -4.74 -5.60 15.17
CA VAL A 72 -4.96 -7.01 14.86
C VAL A 72 -3.79 -7.62 14.08
N TYR A 73 -3.03 -6.79 13.37
CA TYR A 73 -1.80 -7.20 12.71
C TYR A 73 -0.71 -6.15 12.90
N SER A 74 0.52 -6.58 13.11
CA SER A 74 1.67 -5.70 13.21
C SER A 74 2.92 -6.42 12.72
N THR A 75 3.69 -5.77 11.85
CA THR A 75 4.99 -6.29 11.45
C THR A 75 5.97 -5.17 11.11
N ARG A 76 7.25 -5.47 11.30
CA ARG A 76 8.35 -4.66 10.77
C ARG A 76 8.83 -5.28 9.47
N ILE A 77 9.39 -4.46 8.59
CA ILE A 77 9.94 -4.91 7.30
C ILE A 77 8.85 -5.66 6.52
N TYR A 78 7.66 -5.05 6.42
CA TYR A 78 6.57 -5.55 5.61
C TYR A 78 7.04 -5.66 4.17
N ASP A 79 6.68 -6.77 3.55
CA ASP A 79 6.88 -7.05 2.14
C ASP A 79 5.59 -7.70 1.61
N ASN A 80 5.46 -7.76 0.29
CA ASN A 80 4.27 -8.29 -0.37
C ASN A 80 4.34 -9.82 -0.57
N VAL A 81 5.20 -10.53 0.16
CA VAL A 81 5.48 -11.96 -0.04
C VAL A 81 5.41 -12.76 1.27
N ASP A 82 6.39 -12.56 2.16
CA ASP A 82 6.58 -13.31 3.39
C ASP A 82 5.88 -12.65 4.59
N ARG A 83 5.85 -11.31 4.62
CA ARG A 83 5.28 -10.52 5.73
C ARG A 83 4.04 -9.74 5.32
N VAL A 84 3.28 -10.32 4.40
CA VAL A 84 2.06 -9.74 3.85
C VAL A 84 0.84 -10.09 4.72
N PHE A 85 -0.07 -9.12 4.89
CA PHE A 85 -1.31 -9.33 5.61
C PHE A 85 -2.38 -9.93 4.71
N CYS A 86 -2.87 -11.13 5.03
CA CYS A 86 -3.90 -11.86 4.27
C CYS A 86 -5.18 -12.08 5.08
N GLY A 87 -5.61 -11.07 5.86
CA GLY A 87 -6.84 -11.14 6.66
C GLY A 87 -6.74 -12.05 7.90
N ILE A 88 -5.54 -12.39 8.33
CA ILE A 88 -5.27 -13.18 9.55
C ILE A 88 -4.54 -12.28 10.54
N SER A 89 -5.00 -12.28 11.80
CA SER A 89 -4.33 -11.56 12.88
C SER A 89 -2.99 -12.22 13.24
N ASN A 90 -2.03 -11.40 13.67
CA ASN A 90 -0.79 -11.88 14.27
C ASN A 90 -0.53 -11.28 15.66
N VAL A 91 -1.47 -10.47 16.16
CA VAL A 91 -1.45 -9.86 17.49
C VAL A 91 -2.48 -10.56 18.37
N GLY A 92 -2.10 -10.86 19.62
CA GLY A 92 -2.91 -11.59 20.60
C GLY A 92 -2.42 -13.01 20.83
N SER A 93 -3.20 -13.79 21.58
CA SER A 93 -2.80 -15.12 22.04
C SER A 93 -2.80 -16.19 20.94
N SER A 94 -3.57 -15.98 19.89
CA SER A 94 -3.74 -16.93 18.78
C SER A 94 -4.11 -16.19 17.50
N ALA A 95 -3.51 -16.58 16.39
CA ALA A 95 -3.90 -16.08 15.07
C ALA A 95 -5.35 -16.48 14.77
N TYR A 96 -6.14 -15.54 14.28
CA TYR A 96 -7.54 -15.76 13.90
C TYR A 96 -7.86 -15.01 12.61
N ARG A 97 -8.83 -15.55 11.86
CA ARG A 97 -9.32 -14.90 10.64
C ARG A 97 -10.21 -13.72 11.00
N LEU A 98 -9.97 -12.60 10.34
CA LEU A 98 -10.68 -11.36 10.58
C LEU A 98 -12.08 -11.38 9.96
N PRO A 99 -13.12 -10.94 10.68
CA PRO A 99 -14.46 -10.78 10.12
C PRO A 99 -14.50 -9.76 8.98
N SER A 100 -15.48 -9.89 8.10
CA SER A 100 -15.76 -8.90 7.07
C SER A 100 -16.06 -7.53 7.67
N GLY A 101 -15.51 -6.48 7.08
CA GLY A 101 -15.75 -5.10 7.49
C GLY A 101 -14.57 -4.17 7.22
N PRO A 102 -14.70 -2.90 7.66
CA PRO A 102 -13.66 -1.90 7.49
C PRO A 102 -12.52 -2.11 8.47
N TYR A 103 -11.30 -2.00 7.96
CA TYR A 103 -10.06 -1.96 8.74
C TYR A 103 -9.24 -0.75 8.35
N TYR A 104 -8.31 -0.39 9.21
CA TYR A 104 -7.41 0.75 9.03
C TYR A 104 -5.98 0.28 9.04
N TYR A 105 -5.13 0.93 8.26
CA TYR A 105 -3.70 0.67 8.29
C TYR A 105 -2.93 1.90 8.75
N VAL A 106 -1.77 1.65 9.36
CA VAL A 106 -0.74 2.65 9.61
C VAL A 106 0.58 2.11 9.07
N VAL A 107 1.06 2.70 7.98
CA VAL A 107 2.39 2.44 7.43
C VAL A 107 3.35 3.53 7.90
N ARG A 108 4.41 3.13 8.59
CA ARG A 108 5.55 3.99 8.92
C ARG A 108 6.72 3.65 8.04
N LEU A 109 7.38 4.67 7.49
CA LEU A 109 8.57 4.55 6.65
C LEU A 109 9.68 5.45 7.19
N ILE A 110 10.92 5.01 7.06
CA ILE A 110 12.09 5.89 7.06
C ILE A 110 12.68 5.87 5.64
N ASP A 111 12.58 6.99 4.94
CA ASP A 111 13.05 7.10 3.56
C ASP A 111 14.55 7.38 3.51
N LYS A 112 15.32 6.32 3.30
CA LYS A 112 16.78 6.39 3.10
C LYS A 112 17.21 6.44 1.64
N THR A 113 16.26 6.61 0.71
CA THR A 113 16.56 6.56 -0.73
C THR A 113 17.37 7.76 -1.22
N GLN A 114 17.26 8.90 -0.54
CA GLN A 114 18.02 10.12 -0.85
C GLN A 114 19.13 10.43 0.18
N ASP A 115 18.95 9.99 1.43
CA ASP A 115 19.92 10.17 2.52
C ASP A 115 19.95 8.91 3.40
N SER A 116 21.06 8.17 3.38
CA SER A 116 21.24 6.94 4.16
C SER A 116 21.21 7.15 5.68
N ASN A 117 21.50 8.37 6.14
CA ASN A 117 21.51 8.73 7.56
C ASN A 117 20.15 9.28 8.03
N ASN A 118 19.14 9.34 7.15
CA ASN A 118 17.82 9.79 7.53
C ASN A 118 17.23 8.90 8.64
N THR A 119 16.63 9.55 9.64
CA THR A 119 15.93 8.94 10.78
C THR A 119 14.50 9.44 10.92
N ARG A 120 14.06 10.34 10.02
CA ARG A 120 12.73 10.92 10.05
C ARG A 120 11.69 9.86 9.65
N GLU A 121 10.79 9.58 10.57
CA GLU A 121 9.62 8.75 10.32
C GLU A 121 8.53 9.52 9.57
N GLU A 122 8.00 8.91 8.52
CA GLU A 122 6.81 9.35 7.80
C GLU A 122 5.68 8.35 8.03
N LYS A 123 4.45 8.85 8.19
CA LYS A 123 3.25 8.04 8.48
C LYS A 123 2.22 8.19 7.37
N PHE A 124 1.71 7.06 6.91
CA PHE A 124 0.61 6.96 5.96
C PHE A 124 -0.48 6.11 6.59
N TYR A 125 -1.72 6.57 6.52
CA TYR A 125 -2.86 5.87 7.09
C TYR A 125 -4.10 6.09 6.24
N SER A 126 -4.90 5.05 6.12
CA SER A 126 -6.21 5.08 5.48
C SER A 126 -6.99 3.83 5.88
N SER A 127 -8.09 3.56 5.20
CA SER A 127 -8.94 2.38 5.40
C SER A 127 -8.92 1.46 4.18
N PHE A 128 -9.22 0.19 4.39
CA PHE A 128 -9.51 -0.80 3.36
C PHE A 128 -10.63 -1.72 3.84
N GLU A 129 -11.31 -2.38 2.90
CA GLU A 129 -12.34 -3.37 3.23
C GLU A 129 -11.74 -4.77 3.30
N CYS A 130 -11.98 -5.50 4.38
CA CYS A 130 -11.67 -6.93 4.45
C CYS A 130 -12.95 -7.72 4.21
N LYS A 131 -12.93 -8.68 3.29
CA LYS A 131 -14.01 -9.63 3.04
C LYS A 131 -13.55 -11.03 3.39
N ALA A 132 -14.16 -11.61 4.41
CA ALA A 132 -14.07 -13.03 4.68
C ALA A 132 -14.89 -13.80 3.61
N PRO A 133 -14.47 -15.02 3.23
CA PRO A 133 -15.24 -15.90 2.38
C PRO A 133 -16.53 -16.30 3.08
N GLU A 134 -17.56 -16.53 2.26
CA GLU A 134 -18.85 -17.05 2.69
C GLU A 134 -18.76 -18.49 3.22
#